data_AF-A0A060C8Y7-F1
#
_entry.id   AF-A0A060C8Y7-F1
#
_cell.length_a   1.000
_cell.length_b   1.000
_cell.length_c   1.000
_cell.angle_alpha   90.00
_cell.angle_beta   90.00
_cell.angle_gamma   90.00
#
_symmetry.space_group_name_H-M   'P 1'
#
loop_
_entity.id
_entity.type
_entity.pdbx_description
1 polymer ?
#
loop_
_entity_poly.entity_id
_entity_poly.type
_entity_poly.pdbx_seq_one_letter_code
_entity_poly.pdbx_strand_id
1 'polypeptide(L)'
;RSPHINKLYYNSDGTIQEVKADMTGVSQTADINPYERTEAETIGWNSGIKTEDCSASGGPTNNQDVTSINNGDWIALGNVDFGTSGAKSFKANIASTSSGKIEIRLDNPNGTLVGSLNVSSTGGTQNWQTVETNISGATGTHRLFFVFTGSGTGNLF
;
A
#
# COMPACT_ATOMS: atom_id res chain seq x y z
N ARG A 1 8.81 21.68 -2.36
CA ARG A 1 7.40 21.90 -2.75
C ARG A 1 6.72 20.54 -2.71
N SER A 2 5.48 20.47 -2.25
CA SER A 2 4.67 19.24 -2.21
C SER A 2 3.32 19.50 -2.89
N PRO A 3 2.78 18.52 -3.64
CA PRO A 3 1.54 18.71 -4.40
C PRO A 3 0.30 18.64 -3.49
N HIS A 4 -0.71 19.46 -3.79
CA HIS A 4 -2.02 19.48 -3.14
C HIS A 4 -3.13 19.62 -4.19
N ILE A 5 -4.30 19.04 -3.93
CA ILE A 5 -5.48 19.13 -4.82
C ILE A 5 -6.72 19.43 -3.98
N ASN A 6 -7.46 20.47 -4.38
CA ASN A 6 -8.77 20.83 -3.84
C ASN A 6 -9.74 21.07 -4.99
N LYS A 7 -11.05 21.03 -4.70
CA LYS A 7 -12.09 21.26 -5.72
C LYS A 7 -12.07 22.70 -6.22
N LEU A 8 -12.29 22.86 -7.53
CA LEU A 8 -12.52 24.14 -8.19
C LEU A 8 -13.99 24.19 -8.63
N TYR A 9 -14.63 25.35 -8.43
CA TYR A 9 -16.02 25.59 -8.80
C TYR A 9 -16.12 26.78 -9.75
N TYR A 10 -17.03 26.67 -10.71
CA TYR A 10 -17.44 27.79 -11.56
C TYR A 10 -18.72 28.41 -11.00
N ASN A 11 -18.79 29.73 -11.03
CA ASN A 11 -20.04 30.48 -10.88
C ASN A 11 -20.92 30.30 -12.12
N SER A 12 -22.20 30.64 -12.01
CA SER A 12 -23.14 30.54 -13.14
C SER A 12 -22.79 31.46 -14.32
N ASP A 13 -22.01 32.51 -14.09
CA ASP A 13 -21.49 33.44 -15.10
C ASP A 13 -20.18 32.96 -15.76
N GLY A 14 -19.68 31.77 -15.37
CA GLY A 14 -18.45 31.19 -15.88
C GLY A 14 -17.17 31.66 -15.17
N THR A 15 -17.26 32.57 -14.20
CA THR A 15 -16.10 32.97 -13.37
C THR A 15 -15.72 31.87 -12.37
N ILE A 16 -14.47 31.85 -11.92
CA ILE A 16 -13.96 30.84 -10.97
C ILE A 16 -14.14 31.33 -9.53
N GLN A 17 -14.63 30.46 -8.66
CA GLN A 17 -14.64 30.72 -7.22
C GLN A 17 -13.24 30.55 -6.62
N GLU A 18 -12.93 31.33 -5.59
CA GLU A 18 -11.69 31.15 -4.82
C GLU A 18 -11.60 29.70 -4.29
N VAL A 19 -10.49 29.03 -4.58
CA VAL A 19 -10.27 27.65 -4.15
C VAL A 19 -10.02 27.64 -2.65
N LYS A 20 -10.85 26.88 -1.92
CA LYS A 20 -10.65 26.60 -0.49
C LYS A 20 -9.58 25.53 -0.33
N ALA A 21 -8.32 25.96 -0.34
CA ALA A 21 -7.17 25.08 -0.16
C ALA A 21 -7.07 24.59 1.29
N ASP A 22 -6.90 23.29 1.48
CA ASP A 22 -6.75 22.67 2.80
C ASP A 22 -5.93 21.36 2.74
N MET A 23 -5.76 20.72 3.91
CA MET A 23 -5.08 19.42 4.02
C MET A 23 -6.03 18.23 3.84
N THR A 24 -7.35 18.45 3.89
CA THR A 24 -8.35 17.40 3.73
C THR A 24 -8.42 16.93 2.28
N GLY A 25 -8.28 17.88 1.34
CA GLY A 25 -8.24 17.62 -0.09
C GLY A 25 -9.56 17.10 -0.64
N VAL A 26 -9.47 16.20 -1.62
CA VAL A 26 -10.62 15.57 -2.28
C VAL A 26 -10.88 14.20 -1.66
N SER A 27 -12.12 13.94 -1.23
CA SER A 27 -12.53 12.62 -0.77
C SER A 27 -12.35 11.57 -1.86
N GLN A 28 -11.95 10.36 -1.47
CA GLN A 28 -11.84 9.21 -2.39
C GLN A 28 -13.15 9.00 -3.16
N THR A 29 -13.05 8.83 -4.48
CA THR A 29 -14.20 8.79 -5.39
C THR A 29 -14.66 7.39 -5.77
N ALA A 30 -13.86 6.37 -5.49
CA ALA A 30 -14.16 4.96 -5.74
C ALA A 30 -13.37 4.06 -4.80
N ASP A 31 -13.94 2.92 -4.45
CA ASP A 31 -13.29 1.89 -3.64
C ASP A 31 -12.25 1.12 -4.48
N ILE A 32 -11.24 0.58 -3.82
CA ILE A 32 -10.20 -0.25 -4.42
C ILE A 32 -10.66 -1.72 -4.40
N ASN A 33 -10.55 -2.40 -5.53
CA ASN A 33 -10.76 -3.84 -5.64
C ASN A 33 -9.48 -4.61 -5.25
N PRO A 34 -9.43 -5.30 -4.08
CA PRO A 34 -8.24 -6.02 -3.62
C PRO A 34 -7.97 -7.33 -4.37
N TYR A 35 -8.85 -7.73 -5.28
CA TYR A 35 -8.73 -8.99 -6.02
C TYR A 35 -8.03 -8.83 -7.37
N GLU A 36 -7.63 -7.61 -7.71
CA GLU A 36 -6.78 -7.30 -8.85
C GLU A 36 -5.35 -7.04 -8.39
N ARG A 37 -4.39 -7.22 -9.31
CA ARG A 37 -3.00 -6.82 -9.05
C ARG A 37 -2.98 -5.32 -8.76
N THR A 38 -2.53 -4.97 -7.56
CA THR A 38 -2.29 -3.59 -7.14
C THR A 38 -0.80 -3.46 -6.84
N GLU A 39 -0.13 -2.52 -7.49
CA GLU A 39 1.30 -2.29 -7.27
C GLU A 39 1.55 -1.74 -5.87
N ALA A 40 2.69 -2.08 -5.25
CA ALA A 40 3.00 -1.66 -3.89
C ALA A 40 3.17 -0.13 -3.75
N GLU A 41 3.60 0.52 -4.82
CA GLU A 41 3.72 1.98 -4.97
C GLU A 41 2.38 2.69 -5.18
N THR A 42 1.26 1.95 -5.27
CA THR A 42 -0.08 2.54 -5.15
C THR A 42 -0.36 2.78 -3.67
N ILE A 43 -0.18 4.02 -3.21
CA ILE A 43 -0.15 4.36 -1.78
C ILE A 43 -1.10 5.51 -1.47
N GLY A 44 -1.99 5.33 -0.49
CA GLY A 44 -2.79 6.40 0.10
C GLY A 44 -2.06 7.13 1.22
N TRP A 45 -1.38 6.38 2.10
CA TRP A 45 -0.53 6.91 3.18
C TRP A 45 0.66 5.98 3.42
N ASN A 46 1.77 6.52 3.92
CA ASN A 46 2.93 5.71 4.30
C ASN A 46 3.71 6.36 5.46
N SER A 47 4.63 5.58 6.03
CA SER A 47 5.64 6.04 6.97
C SER A 47 6.96 5.33 6.71
N GLY A 48 8.03 6.10 6.52
CA GLY A 48 9.42 5.63 6.53
C GLY A 48 9.95 4.98 5.23
N ILE A 49 9.10 4.81 4.23
CA ILE A 49 9.46 4.12 2.98
C ILE A 49 9.97 5.08 1.88
N LYS A 50 10.47 4.49 0.78
CA LYS A 50 10.68 5.14 -0.51
C LYS A 50 10.11 4.28 -1.64
N THR A 51 10.12 4.81 -2.85
CA THR A 51 9.89 4.04 -4.09
C THR A 51 11.08 4.19 -5.03
N GLU A 52 11.42 3.14 -5.76
CA GLU A 52 12.49 3.14 -6.78
C GLU A 52 12.15 2.23 -7.97
N ASP A 53 12.99 2.27 -9.01
CA ASP A 53 12.82 1.44 -10.21
C ASP A 53 12.88 -0.05 -9.86
N CYS A 54 11.86 -0.80 -10.28
CA CYS A 54 11.73 -2.21 -9.96
C CYS A 54 12.11 -3.09 -11.15
N SER A 55 12.96 -4.10 -10.92
CA SER A 55 13.35 -5.08 -11.94
C SER A 55 12.41 -6.29 -12.03
N ALA A 56 11.30 -6.31 -11.28
CA ALA A 56 10.32 -7.39 -11.34
C ALA A 56 9.72 -7.49 -12.75
N SER A 57 9.59 -8.73 -13.25
CA SER A 57 9.00 -8.97 -14.56
C SER A 57 7.48 -8.80 -14.54
N GLY A 58 6.93 -8.39 -15.69
CA GLY A 58 5.47 -8.32 -15.90
C GLY A 58 4.77 -7.15 -15.23
N GLY A 59 5.48 -6.18 -14.65
CA GLY A 59 4.91 -4.92 -14.17
C GLY A 59 4.55 -3.93 -15.28
N PRO A 60 3.87 -2.82 -14.93
CA PRO A 60 3.60 -1.72 -15.85
C PRO A 60 4.88 -1.08 -16.41
N THR A 61 4.73 -0.22 -17.42
CA THR A 61 5.82 0.63 -17.89
C THR A 61 6.32 1.52 -16.75
N ASN A 62 7.64 1.60 -16.57
CA ASN A 62 8.29 2.28 -15.44
C ASN A 62 7.83 1.75 -14.07
N ASN A 63 7.67 0.43 -13.97
CA ASN A 63 7.34 -0.25 -12.71
C ASN A 63 8.24 0.22 -11.57
N GLN A 64 7.66 0.48 -10.40
CA GLN A 64 8.40 0.81 -9.19
C GLN A 64 8.23 -0.32 -8.17
N ASP A 65 9.00 -0.24 -7.09
CA ASP A 65 8.79 -1.02 -5.88
C ASP A 65 8.78 -0.09 -4.66
N VAL A 66 8.41 -0.65 -3.51
CA VAL A 66 8.56 0.02 -2.22
C VAL A 66 9.84 -0.48 -1.58
N THR A 67 10.71 0.45 -1.21
CA THR A 67 12.07 0.20 -0.72
C THR A 67 12.36 1.01 0.55
N SER A 68 13.59 0.90 1.06
CA SER A 68 14.03 1.54 2.32
C SER A 68 13.15 1.16 3.52
N ILE A 69 12.62 -0.06 3.53
CA ILE A 69 11.67 -0.54 4.53
C ILE A 69 12.41 -0.92 5.81
N ASN A 70 12.09 -0.26 6.93
CA ASN A 70 12.61 -0.61 8.26
C ASN A 70 11.52 -1.22 9.14
N ASN A 71 11.94 -1.77 10.28
CA ASN A 71 10.99 -2.31 11.25
C ASN A 71 10.06 -1.22 11.79
N GLY A 72 8.74 -1.41 11.61
CA GLY A 72 7.70 -0.48 12.02
C GLY A 72 7.21 0.45 10.91
N ASP A 73 7.87 0.45 9.74
CA ASP A 73 7.40 1.19 8.57
C ASP A 73 6.14 0.55 7.99
N TRP A 74 5.37 1.33 7.23
CA TRP A 74 4.13 0.85 6.64
C TRP A 74 3.69 1.65 5.42
N ILE A 75 2.87 1.01 4.60
CA ILE A 75 2.05 1.64 3.55
C ILE A 75 0.57 1.32 3.78
N ALA A 76 -0.32 2.16 3.27
CA ALA A 76 -1.75 1.97 3.43
C ALA A 76 -2.56 2.44 2.22
N LEU A 77 -3.69 1.76 2.00
CA LEU A 77 -4.69 2.05 0.99
C LEU A 77 -6.00 2.55 1.63
N GLY A 78 -6.68 3.46 0.93
CA GLY A 78 -8.01 3.94 1.28
C GLY A 78 -9.10 3.06 0.65
N ASN A 79 -10.19 2.85 1.40
CA ASN A 79 -11.41 2.13 1.01
C ASN A 79 -11.17 0.90 0.12
N VAL A 80 -10.53 -0.12 0.67
CA VAL A 80 -10.40 -1.43 0.03
C VAL A 80 -11.64 -2.26 0.31
N ASP A 81 -12.38 -2.65 -0.73
CA ASP A 81 -13.64 -3.40 -0.62
C ASP A 81 -13.41 -4.91 -0.78
N PHE A 82 -13.47 -5.64 0.34
CA PHE A 82 -13.38 -7.10 0.36
C PHE A 82 -14.74 -7.80 0.13
N GLY A 83 -15.83 -7.04 -0.03
CA GLY A 83 -17.19 -7.55 -0.15
C GLY A 83 -17.61 -8.42 1.03
N THR A 84 -18.73 -9.12 0.89
CA THR A 84 -19.28 -9.96 1.97
C THR A 84 -18.55 -11.29 2.14
N SER A 85 -17.91 -11.78 1.07
CA SER A 85 -17.21 -13.08 1.07
C SER A 85 -15.81 -12.99 1.66
N GLY A 86 -15.21 -11.80 1.62
CA GLY A 86 -13.90 -11.52 2.17
C GLY A 86 -12.72 -12.09 1.38
N ALA A 87 -11.51 -11.76 1.84
CA ALA A 87 -10.28 -12.32 1.29
C ALA A 87 -9.91 -13.66 1.96
N LYS A 88 -9.35 -14.59 1.15
CA LYS A 88 -8.87 -15.90 1.61
C LYS A 88 -7.36 -15.99 1.72
N SER A 89 -6.66 -15.28 0.85
CA SER A 89 -5.21 -15.24 0.83
C SER A 89 -4.73 -13.87 0.37
N PHE A 90 -3.46 -13.61 0.65
CA PHE A 90 -2.74 -12.43 0.21
C PHE A 90 -1.44 -12.88 -0.45
N LYS A 91 -1.14 -12.30 -1.61
CA LYS A 91 0.08 -12.52 -2.35
C LYS A 91 0.88 -11.22 -2.42
N ALA A 92 2.19 -11.33 -2.23
CA ALA A 92 3.13 -10.25 -2.45
C ALA A 92 4.27 -10.73 -3.34
N ASN A 93 4.71 -9.89 -4.28
CA ASN A 93 5.95 -10.12 -5.01
C ASN A 93 7.07 -9.36 -4.28
N ILE A 94 8.06 -10.07 -3.78
CA ILE A 94 9.09 -9.52 -2.89
C ILE A 94 10.49 -9.85 -3.40
N ALA A 95 11.46 -9.03 -3.06
CA ALA A 95 12.87 -9.36 -3.11
C ALA A 95 13.47 -9.07 -1.74
N SER A 96 14.37 -9.91 -1.22
CA SER A 96 14.97 -9.69 0.09
C SER A 96 16.31 -10.41 0.23
N THR A 97 17.21 -9.81 1.01
CA THR A 97 18.43 -10.46 1.51
C THR A 97 18.31 -10.92 2.96
N SER A 98 17.23 -10.55 3.64
CA SER A 98 17.02 -10.78 5.07
C SER A 98 15.68 -11.47 5.33
N SER A 99 15.26 -11.56 6.59
CA SER A 99 13.96 -12.14 6.97
C SER A 99 13.14 -11.09 7.70
N GLY A 100 11.83 -11.11 7.46
CA GLY A 100 10.89 -10.19 8.06
C GLY A 100 9.47 -10.65 7.84
N LYS A 101 8.51 -9.76 8.08
CA LYS A 101 7.09 -10.02 7.83
C LYS A 101 6.39 -8.79 7.31
N ILE A 102 5.35 -9.04 6.52
CA ILE A 102 4.33 -8.08 6.16
C ILE A 102 3.07 -8.46 6.94
N GLU A 103 2.69 -7.63 7.91
CA GLU A 103 1.43 -7.76 8.62
C GLU A 103 0.32 -7.06 7.82
N ILE A 104 -0.78 -7.76 7.58
CA ILE A 104 -1.94 -7.23 6.88
C ILE A 104 -2.97 -6.82 7.93
N ARG A 105 -3.23 -5.52 8.07
CA ARG A 105 -4.04 -4.95 9.13
C ARG A 105 -5.17 -4.07 8.60
N LEU A 106 -6.30 -4.07 9.28
CA LEU A 106 -7.46 -3.26 8.93
C LEU A 106 -7.52 -1.97 9.77
N ASP A 107 -7.95 -0.90 9.12
CA ASP A 107 -8.32 0.42 9.65
C ASP A 107 -7.20 1.27 10.26
N ASN A 108 -6.17 0.68 10.86
CA ASN A 108 -5.03 1.42 11.40
C ASN A 108 -3.77 0.52 11.49
N PRO A 109 -2.55 1.07 11.62
CA PRO A 109 -1.33 0.27 11.63
C PRO A 109 -1.21 -0.66 12.86
N ASN A 110 -2.00 -0.43 13.92
CA ASN A 110 -2.12 -1.33 15.08
C ASN A 110 -3.49 -2.03 15.12
N GLY A 111 -4.21 -2.04 14.00
CA GLY A 111 -5.59 -2.52 13.90
C GLY A 111 -5.68 -4.03 13.80
N THR A 112 -6.87 -4.50 13.41
CA THR A 112 -7.18 -5.93 13.32
C THR A 112 -6.21 -6.62 12.36
N LEU A 113 -5.39 -7.53 12.89
CA LEU A 113 -4.49 -8.35 12.09
C LEU A 113 -5.28 -9.46 11.40
N VAL A 114 -5.37 -9.40 10.07
CA VAL A 114 -6.11 -10.39 9.27
C VAL A 114 -5.20 -11.40 8.57
N GLY A 115 -3.89 -11.14 8.56
CA GLY A 115 -2.88 -12.10 8.13
C GLY A 115 -1.46 -11.59 8.34
N SER A 116 -0.50 -12.50 8.20
CA SER A 116 0.92 -12.18 8.28
C SER A 116 1.67 -13.00 7.24
N LEU A 117 2.36 -12.31 6.34
CA LEU A 117 3.15 -12.91 5.28
C LEU A 117 4.61 -12.92 5.70
N ASN A 118 5.20 -14.12 5.79
CA ASN A 118 6.61 -14.26 6.12
C ASN A 118 7.45 -13.93 4.88
N VAL A 119 8.47 -13.10 5.09
CA VAL A 119 9.47 -12.75 4.10
C VAL A 119 10.77 -13.47 4.46
N SER A 120 11.29 -14.24 3.52
CA SER A 120 12.59 -14.91 3.61
C SER A 120 13.53 -14.35 2.55
N SER A 121 14.83 -14.59 2.72
CA SER A 121 15.81 -14.20 1.71
C SER A 121 15.48 -14.86 0.37
N THR A 122 15.31 -14.04 -0.66
CA THR A 122 15.11 -14.50 -2.04
C THR A 122 16.44 -14.62 -2.78
N GLY A 123 17.56 -14.24 -2.16
CA GLY A 123 18.90 -14.30 -2.75
C GLY A 123 19.40 -12.99 -3.34
N GLY A 124 18.67 -11.88 -3.20
CA GLY A 124 19.12 -10.55 -3.64
C GLY A 124 18.01 -9.50 -3.58
N THR A 125 18.38 -8.22 -3.55
CA THR A 125 17.44 -7.08 -3.48
C THR A 125 16.62 -6.85 -4.75
N GLN A 126 16.96 -7.55 -5.83
CA GLN A 126 16.22 -7.51 -7.10
C GLN A 126 15.99 -8.95 -7.63
N ASN A 127 16.03 -9.95 -6.74
CA ASN A 127 15.62 -11.33 -7.06
C ASN A 127 14.21 -11.57 -6.55
N TRP A 128 13.23 -11.53 -7.46
CA TRP A 128 11.82 -11.43 -7.10
C TRP A 128 11.14 -12.79 -6.98
N GLN A 129 10.33 -12.95 -5.94
CA GLN A 129 9.51 -14.14 -5.70
C GLN A 129 8.11 -13.74 -5.24
N THR A 130 7.09 -14.37 -5.82
CA THR A 130 5.73 -14.26 -5.30
C THR A 130 5.53 -15.25 -4.16
N VAL A 131 5.13 -14.72 -3.01
CA VAL A 131 4.85 -15.45 -1.78
C VAL A 131 3.40 -15.24 -1.38
N GLU A 132 2.82 -16.20 -0.66
CA GLU A 132 1.40 -16.21 -0.30
C GLU A 132 1.22 -16.53 1.19
N THR A 133 0.21 -15.94 1.81
CA THR A 133 -0.26 -16.27 3.15
C THR A 133 -1.78 -16.32 3.19
N ASN A 134 -2.33 -16.98 4.21
CA ASN A 134 -3.78 -17.01 4.43
C ASN A 134 -4.26 -15.69 5.05
N ILE A 135 -5.46 -15.27 4.65
CA ILE A 135 -6.20 -14.15 5.24
C ILE A 135 -7.47 -14.68 5.88
N SER A 136 -7.80 -14.13 7.05
CA SER A 136 -9.05 -14.42 7.75
C SER A 136 -9.65 -13.15 8.34
N GLY A 137 -10.97 -12.98 8.20
CA GLY A 137 -11.71 -11.89 8.84
C GLY A 137 -11.66 -10.53 8.11
N ALA A 138 -11.16 -10.50 6.87
CA ALA A 138 -11.23 -9.31 6.03
C ALA A 138 -12.49 -9.33 5.16
N THR A 139 -13.54 -8.62 5.54
CA THR A 139 -14.82 -8.48 4.83
C THR A 139 -15.29 -7.03 4.86
N GLY A 140 -16.03 -6.57 3.86
CA GLY A 140 -16.49 -5.19 3.76
C GLY A 140 -15.37 -4.22 3.37
N THR A 141 -15.62 -2.93 3.57
CA THR A 141 -14.70 -1.86 3.14
C THR A 141 -13.85 -1.36 4.31
N HIS A 142 -12.53 -1.37 4.14
CA HIS A 142 -11.58 -0.97 5.17
C HIS A 142 -10.46 -0.10 4.60
N ARG A 143 -9.81 0.69 5.46
CA ARG A 143 -8.42 1.07 5.16
C ARG A 143 -7.55 -0.16 5.35
N LEU A 144 -6.66 -0.43 4.41
CA LEU A 144 -5.78 -1.60 4.46
C LEU A 144 -4.36 -1.12 4.74
N PHE A 145 -3.71 -1.70 5.75
CA PHE A 145 -2.34 -1.40 6.14
C PHE A 145 -1.46 -2.62 5.91
N PHE A 146 -0.28 -2.39 5.35
CA PHE A 146 0.81 -3.34 5.27
C PHE A 146 1.92 -2.84 6.17
N VAL A 147 2.09 -3.49 7.33
CA VAL A 147 3.09 -3.10 8.34
C VAL A 147 4.28 -4.04 8.26
N PHE A 148 5.47 -3.46 8.14
CA PHE A 148 6.71 -4.19 7.93
C PHE A 148 7.42 -4.42 9.26
N THR A 149 7.77 -5.67 9.56
CA THR A 149 8.44 -6.03 10.82
C THR A 149 9.64 -6.93 10.56
N GLY A 150 10.67 -6.81 11.40
CA GLY A 150 11.88 -7.61 11.30
C GLY A 150 12.90 -7.26 12.38
N SER A 151 13.83 -8.18 12.64
CA SER A 151 14.84 -8.04 13.70
C SER A 151 16.14 -7.34 13.25
N GLY A 152 16.22 -6.92 11.98
CA GLY A 152 17.37 -6.21 11.43
C GLY A 152 17.43 -4.73 11.86
N THR A 153 18.62 -4.17 11.94
CA THR A 153 18.85 -2.74 12.27
C THR A 153 18.94 -1.86 11.01
N GLY A 154 18.35 -2.28 9.89
CA GLY A 154 18.40 -1.61 8.59
C GLY A 154 17.29 -2.09 7.66
N ASN A 155 17.45 -1.85 6.35
CA ASN A 155 16.45 -2.22 5.33
C ASN A 155 16.13 -3.73 5.41
N LEU A 156 14.84 -4.07 5.58
CA LEU A 156 14.36 -5.42 5.80
C LEU A 156 14.24 -6.21 4.50
N PHE A 157 13.62 -5.63 3.48
CA PHE A 157 13.43 -6.26 2.17
C PHE A 157 13.22 -5.18 1.11
#